data_AF-A0A4Y2EZM6-F1
#
_entry.id   AF-A0A4Y2EZM6-F1
#
_cell.length_a   1.000
_cell.length_b   1.000
_cell.length_c   1.000
_cell.angle_alpha   90.00
_cell.angle_beta   90.00
_cell.angle_gamma   90.00
#
_symmetry.space_group_name_H-M   'P 1'
#
loop_
_entity.id
_entity.type
_entity.pdbx_description
1 polymer ?
#
loop_
_entity_poly.entity_id
_entity_poly.type
_entity_poly.pdbx_seq_one_letter_code
_entity_poly.pdbx_strand_id
1 'polypeptide(L)'
;MKELAQNWVTDEFVKAIWLERLPIHTQAILSVSTANLSELSILADKINEIKAESAVCKISESLGACGQENTVQISALQNQIGSLTLQVSELTKVVSTQALSRDRTNYR
;
A
#
# COMPACT_ATOMS: atom_id res chain seq x y z
N MET A 1 32.47 -5.07 14.25
CA MET A 1 33.18 -5.29 12.96
C MET A 1 34.54 -4.60 12.93
N LYS A 2 34.65 -3.29 13.21
CA LYS A 2 35.95 -2.59 13.26
C LYS A 2 36.90 -3.13 14.34
N GLU A 3 36.39 -3.52 15.50
CA GLU A 3 37.17 -4.21 16.56
C GLU A 3 37.63 -5.63 16.18
N LEU A 4 36.91 -6.33 15.28
CA LEU A 4 37.30 -7.67 14.84
C LEU A 4 38.37 -7.63 13.73
N ALA A 5 38.42 -6.54 12.96
CA ALA A 5 39.29 -6.42 11.79
C ALA A 5 40.65 -5.77 12.09
N GLN A 6 40.93 -5.43 13.35
CA GLN A 6 42.24 -5.01 13.87
C GLN A 6 43.07 -4.17 12.88
N ASN A 7 42.50 -3.03 12.45
CA ASN A 7 43.13 -2.04 11.58
C ASN A 7 43.41 -2.47 10.12
N TRP A 8 43.02 -3.67 9.69
CA TRP A 8 43.21 -4.12 8.29
C TRP A 8 42.24 -3.45 7.32
N VAL A 9 41.12 -2.95 7.83
CA VAL A 9 40.10 -2.28 7.04
C VAL A 9 40.21 -0.78 7.26
N THR A 10 40.67 -0.07 6.23
CA THR A 10 40.75 1.39 6.22
C THR A 10 39.35 1.99 6.32
N ASP A 11 39.20 3.11 7.04
CA ASP A 11 37.91 3.81 7.17
C ASP A 11 37.34 4.22 5.81
N GLU A 12 38.21 4.49 4.82
CA GLU A 12 37.81 4.78 3.44
C GLU A 12 37.15 3.57 2.74
N PHE A 13 37.63 2.36 3.02
CA PHE A 13 37.04 1.14 2.47
C PHE A 13 35.67 0.85 3.08
N VAL A 14 35.52 1.05 4.39
CA VAL A 14 34.23 0.94 5.07
C VAL A 14 33.25 1.98 4.51
N LYS A 15 33.72 3.21 4.29
CA LYS A 15 32.93 4.30 3.70
C LYS A 15 32.48 3.96 2.28
N ALA A 16 33.35 3.39 1.46
CA ALA A 16 33.03 2.96 0.10
C ALA A 16 31.94 1.87 0.08
N ILE A 17 32.10 0.80 0.87
CA ILE A 17 31.10 -0.27 0.97
C ILE A 17 29.77 0.27 1.52
N TRP A 18 29.84 1.11 2.54
CA TRP A 18 28.65 1.69 3.16
C TRP A 18 27.88 2.59 2.19
N LEU A 19 28.58 3.39 1.38
CA LEU A 19 27.97 4.15 0.28
C LEU A 19 27.34 3.22 -0.76
N GLU A 20 28.03 2.16 -1.20
CA GLU A 20 27.52 1.21 -2.20
C GLU A 20 26.21 0.53 -1.76
N ARG A 21 26.01 0.33 -0.45
CA ARG A 21 24.78 -0.23 0.11
C ARG A 21 23.59 0.73 0.12
N LEU A 22 23.81 2.03 -0.05
CA LEU A 22 22.75 3.04 -0.04
C LEU A 22 22.10 3.22 -1.43
N PRO A 23 20.87 3.74 -1.50
CA PRO A 23 20.25 4.10 -2.77
C PRO A 23 21.02 5.21 -3.53
N ILE A 24 20.95 5.18 -4.87
CA ILE A 24 21.73 6.05 -5.78
C ILE A 24 21.58 7.57 -5.47
N HIS A 25 20.40 7.99 -5.02
CA HIS A 25 20.12 9.39 -4.68
C HIS A 25 20.83 9.81 -3.39
N THR A 26 20.83 8.95 -2.38
CA THR A 26 21.54 9.20 -1.12
C THR A 26 23.05 9.17 -1.36
N GLN A 27 23.55 8.26 -2.20
CA GLN A 27 24.96 8.22 -2.60
C GLN A 27 25.43 9.53 -3.25
N ALA A 28 24.67 10.05 -4.23
CA ALA A 28 25.04 11.27 -4.95
C ALA A 28 25.11 12.52 -4.05
N ILE A 29 24.26 12.58 -3.03
CA ILE A 29 24.25 13.68 -2.05
C ILE A 29 25.45 13.53 -1.09
N LEU A 30 25.70 12.32 -0.61
CA LEU A 30 26.77 12.05 0.35
C LEU A 30 28.17 12.04 -0.28
N SER A 31 28.31 11.77 -1.59
CA SER A 31 29.59 11.78 -2.28
C SER A 31 30.27 13.15 -2.32
N VAL A 32 29.51 14.23 -2.14
CA VAL A 32 30.02 15.60 -2.05
C VAL A 32 30.61 15.89 -0.66
N SER A 33 30.26 15.09 0.35
CA SER A 33 30.66 15.31 1.73
C SER A 33 31.95 14.55 2.09
N THR A 34 32.95 15.28 2.59
CA THR A 34 34.21 14.73 3.12
C THR A 34 34.12 14.32 4.58
N ALA A 35 32.91 14.26 5.14
CA ALA A 35 32.67 13.94 6.54
C ALA A 35 33.07 12.50 6.94
N ASN A 36 33.20 12.30 8.24
CA ASN A 36 33.46 10.99 8.85
C ASN A 36 32.25 10.06 8.69
N LEU A 37 32.46 8.74 8.72
CA LEU A 37 31.37 7.76 8.52
C LEU A 37 30.18 7.95 9.49
N SER A 38 30.45 8.33 10.74
CA SER A 38 29.40 8.61 11.74
C SER A 38 28.56 9.83 11.40
N GLU A 39 29.15 10.85 10.77
CA GLU A 39 28.43 12.04 10.34
C GLU A 39 27.67 11.78 9.05
N LEU A 40 28.27 11.01 8.14
CA LEU A 40 27.60 10.55 6.92
C LEU A 40 26.38 9.69 7.23
N SER A 41 26.43 8.83 8.24
CA SER A 41 25.27 8.01 8.63
C SER A 41 24.11 8.87 9.11
N ILE A 42 24.39 9.88 9.95
CA ILE A 42 23.37 10.84 10.40
C ILE A 42 22.79 11.61 9.21
N LEU A 43 23.61 11.99 8.23
CA LEU A 43 23.13 12.66 7.02
C LEU A 43 22.29 11.73 6.14
N ALA A 44 22.66 10.46 6.01
CA ALA A 44 21.86 9.46 5.28
C ALA A 44 20.48 9.30 5.91
N ASP A 45 20.41 9.22 7.23
CA ASP A 45 19.15 9.10 7.97
C ASP A 45 18.26 10.33 7.73
N LYS A 46 18.82 11.53 7.82
CA LYS A 46 18.10 12.79 7.52
C LYS A 46 17.59 12.86 6.08
N ILE A 47 18.39 12.42 5.10
CA ILE A 47 17.96 12.35 3.69
C ILE A 47 16.79 11.37 3.55
N ASN A 48 16.83 10.26 4.27
CA ASN A 48 15.77 9.27 4.25
C ASN A 48 14.49 9.76 4.93
N GLU A 49 14.58 10.54 6.02
CA GLU A 49 13.44 11.19 6.67
C GLU A 49 12.70 12.15 5.72
N ILE A 50 13.44 13.02 5.02
CA ILE A 50 12.85 13.95 4.03
C ILE A 50 12.16 13.20 2.90
N LYS A 51 12.73 12.07 2.46
CA LYS A 51 12.11 11.21 1.45
C LYS A 51 10.86 10.50 1.99
N ALA A 52 10.88 10.09 3.26
CA ALA A 52 9.76 9.42 3.91
C ALA A 52 8.55 10.35 4.08
N GLU A 53 8.76 11.66 4.28
CA GLU A 53 7.67 12.66 4.26
C GLU A 53 6.93 12.68 2.92
N SER A 54 7.63 12.44 1.80
CA SER A 54 7.01 12.27 0.49
C SER A 54 6.35 10.90 0.29
N ALA A 55 6.70 9.91 1.11
CA ALA A 55 6.24 8.51 1.02
C ALA A 55 5.14 8.14 2.02
N VAL A 56 4.50 9.12 2.68
CA VAL A 56 3.32 8.89 3.55
C VAL A 56 2.13 8.29 2.77
N CYS A 57 2.17 8.22 1.44
CA CYS A 57 1.11 7.65 0.62
C CYS A 57 1.60 6.66 -0.45
N LYS A 58 2.09 5.48 -0.06
CA LYS A 58 2.12 4.32 -0.97
C LYS A 58 1.77 3.00 -0.27
N ILE A 59 0.67 3.00 0.48
CA ILE A 59 0.01 1.74 0.91
C ILE A 59 -0.52 0.96 -0.32
N SER A 60 -0.63 1.60 -1.49
CA SER A 60 -1.06 0.95 -2.74
C SER A 60 -0.05 -0.03 -3.35
N GLU A 61 1.26 0.05 -3.07
CA GLU A 61 2.26 -0.83 -3.69
C GLU A 61 2.55 -2.11 -2.88
N SER A 62 2.14 -2.18 -1.61
CA SER A 62 2.20 -3.40 -0.79
C SER A 62 0.99 -4.32 -0.96
N LEU A 63 0.27 -4.21 -2.07
CA LEU A 63 -0.80 -5.14 -2.44
C LEU A 63 -0.26 -6.37 -3.17
N GLY A 64 0.87 -6.90 -2.72
CA GLY A 64 1.35 -8.22 -3.12
C GLY A 64 0.40 -9.29 -2.58
N ALA A 65 -0.27 -9.99 -3.49
CA ALA A 65 -1.17 -11.15 -3.29
C ALA A 65 -2.46 -10.93 -2.47
N CYS A 66 -2.43 -10.25 -1.32
CA CYS A 66 -3.57 -10.20 -0.39
C CYS A 66 -4.69 -9.24 -0.83
N GLY A 67 -4.37 -8.07 -1.39
CA GLY A 67 -5.45 -7.15 -1.75
C GLY A 67 -6.02 -7.34 -3.15
N GLN A 68 -5.38 -8.13 -4.03
CA GLN A 68 -6.06 -8.60 -5.24
C GLN A 68 -7.28 -9.45 -4.85
N GLU A 69 -7.12 -10.34 -3.88
CA GLU A 69 -8.23 -11.12 -3.33
C GLU A 69 -9.33 -10.23 -2.75
N ASN A 70 -8.97 -9.23 -1.93
CA ASN A 70 -9.96 -8.29 -1.39
C ASN A 70 -10.70 -7.50 -2.49
N THR A 71 -10.00 -7.06 -3.55
CA THR A 71 -10.66 -6.37 -4.67
C THR A 71 -11.62 -7.28 -5.43
N VAL A 72 -11.23 -8.54 -5.68
CA VAL A 72 -12.08 -9.54 -6.35
C VAL A 72 -13.29 -9.89 -5.49
N GLN A 73 -13.11 -10.04 -4.18
CA GLN A 73 -14.22 -10.29 -3.25
C GLN A 73 -15.18 -9.10 -3.19
N ILE A 74 -14.68 -7.86 -3.15
CA ILE A 74 -15.53 -6.65 -3.17
C ILE A 74 -16.36 -6.57 -4.45
N SER A 75 -15.76 -6.84 -5.62
CA SER A 75 -16.49 -6.87 -6.90
C SER A 75 -17.52 -8.01 -6.95
N ALA A 76 -17.21 -9.18 -6.42
CA ALA A 76 -18.16 -10.29 -6.32
C ALA A 76 -19.37 -9.94 -5.43
N LEU A 77 -19.12 -9.31 -4.27
CA LEU A 77 -20.17 -8.84 -3.37
C LEU A 77 -21.03 -7.74 -4.02
N GLN A 78 -20.45 -6.79 -4.75
CA GLN A 78 -21.20 -5.78 -5.50
C GLN A 78 -22.15 -6.41 -6.52
N ASN A 79 -21.70 -7.44 -7.25
CA ASN A 79 -22.56 -8.16 -8.21
C ASN A 79 -23.70 -8.92 -7.53
N GLN A 80 -23.43 -9.56 -6.38
CA GLN A 80 -24.48 -10.23 -5.60
C GLN A 80 -25.52 -9.24 -5.08
N ILE A 81 -25.08 -8.09 -4.55
CA ILE A 81 -25.98 -7.03 -4.09
C ILE A 81 -26.84 -6.52 -5.25
N GLY A 82 -26.27 -6.32 -6.44
CA GLY A 82 -27.01 -5.95 -7.64
C GLY A 82 -28.10 -6.97 -8.01
N SER A 83 -27.75 -8.26 -8.04
CA SER A 83 -28.71 -9.33 -8.35
C SER A 83 -29.83 -9.44 -7.32
N LEU A 84 -29.49 -9.39 -6.02
CA LEU A 84 -30.47 -9.41 -4.94
C LEU A 84 -31.40 -8.19 -4.99
N THR A 85 -30.86 -7.01 -5.29
CA THR A 85 -31.65 -5.78 -5.44
C THR A 85 -32.67 -5.92 -6.58
N LEU A 86 -32.28 -6.52 -7.71
CA LEU A 86 -33.19 -6.82 -8.81
C LEU A 86 -34.29 -7.79 -8.39
N GLN A 87 -33.95 -8.90 -7.73
CA GLN A 87 -34.92 -9.89 -7.26
C GLN A 87 -35.92 -9.29 -6.26
N VAL A 88 -35.45 -8.48 -5.31
CA VAL A 88 -36.32 -7.78 -4.36
C VAL A 88 -37.26 -6.82 -5.09
N SER A 89 -36.76 -6.09 -6.09
CA SER A 89 -37.59 -5.19 -6.90
C SER A 89 -38.71 -5.93 -7.64
N GLU A 90 -38.40 -7.14 -8.16
CA GLU A 90 -39.35 -7.96 -8.90
C GLU A 90 -40.39 -8.60 -7.97
N LEU A 91 -39.96 -9.17 -6.85
CA LEU A 91 -40.84 -9.70 -5.82
C LEU A 91 -41.78 -8.61 -5.29
N THR A 92 -41.27 -7.39 -5.07
CA THR A 92 -42.09 -6.25 -4.66
C THR A 92 -43.17 -5.95 -5.69
N LYS A 93 -42.84 -5.95 -6.99
CA LYS A 93 -43.85 -5.76 -8.06
C LYS A 93 -44.90 -6.87 -8.06
N VAL A 94 -44.49 -8.14 -7.93
CA VAL A 94 -45.42 -9.28 -7.89
C VAL A 94 -46.37 -9.15 -6.70
N VAL A 95 -45.84 -8.88 -5.51
CA VAL A 95 -46.66 -8.70 -4.29
C VAL A 95 -47.64 -7.54 -4.47
N SER A 96 -47.20 -6.39 -5.02
CA SER A 96 -48.10 -5.26 -5.29
C SER A 96 -49.21 -5.63 -6.29
N THR A 97 -48.89 -6.33 -7.38
CA THR A 97 -49.91 -6.75 -8.36
C THR A 97 -50.90 -7.76 -7.78
N GLN A 98 -50.43 -8.67 -6.91
CA GLN A 98 -51.27 -9.65 -6.26
C GLN A 98 -52.17 -9.02 -5.18
N ALA A 99 -51.68 -8.03 -4.45
CA ALA A 99 -52.49 -7.27 -3.50
C ALA A 99 -53.67 -6.58 -4.20
N LEU A 100 -53.43 -5.93 -5.34
CA LEU A 100 -54.46 -5.27 -6.14
C LEU A 100 -55.47 -6.25 -6.75
N SER A 101 -55.03 -7.45 -7.15
CA SER A 101 -55.92 -8.48 -7.69
C SER A 101 -56.88 -9.05 -6.65
N ARG A 102 -56.43 -9.19 -5.39
CA ARG A 102 -57.27 -9.72 -4.30
C ARG A 102 -58.34 -8.71 -3.88
N ASP A 103 -58.02 -7.42 -3.94
CA ASP A 103 -58.98 -6.36 -3.63
C ASP A 103 -60.15 -6.36 -4.61
N ARG A 104 -59.87 -6.52 -5.91
CA ARG A 104 -60.90 -6.56 -6.96
C ARG A 104 -61.87 -7.74 -6.87
N THR A 105 -61.46 -8.88 -6.31
CA THR A 105 -62.32 -10.05 -6.18
C THR A 105 -63.29 -9.98 -5.00
N ASN A 106 -63.05 -9.09 -4.03
CA ASN A 106 -63.92 -8.93 -2.85
C ASN A 106 -65.13 -8.00 -3.07
N TYR A 107 -65.23 -7.35 -4.24
CA TYR A 107 -66.33 -6.43 -4.59
C TYR A 107 -67.39 -7.06 -5.51
N ARG A 108 -67.46 -8.39 -5.60
CA ARG A 108 -68.42 -9.10 -6.46
C ARG A 108 -69.48 -9.84 -5.66
#